data_AF-A0A2W4QEP2-F1
#
_entry.id   AF-A0A2W4QEP2-F1
#
_cell.length_a   1.000
_cell.length_b   1.000
_cell.length_c   1.000
_cell.angle_alpha   90.00
_cell.angle_beta   90.00
_cell.angle_gamma   90.00
#
_symmetry.space_group_name_H-M   'P 1'
#
loop_
_entity.id
_entity.type
_entity.pdbx_description
1 polymer ?
#
loop_
_entity_poly.entity_id
_entity_poly.type
_entity_poly.pdbx_seq_one_letter_code
_entity_poly.pdbx_strand_id
1 'polypeptide(L)'
;MLPLLKLVAQGEIARPDAVQRLTEEFQLTPEEASKRLPGGQTVIYNRTGWAKNELQKAGLIQRARRGVYSITDRGRALLAENPKAITRAFLIERYPEYREYIEASRRRSSSAEEGTSEALADLNAEAAAITPDELIDTAAKTLTATLEADLLERLRTVHPAQFEQIVVDLLIAMGFGGGDPEMGQRLGRTGDGGIDGVIQEDALGLDAVYIQAKRYQDGNTVGSPVVQAF
;
A
#
# COMPACT_ATOMS: atom_id res chain seq x y z
N MET A 1 -17.22 -12.47 -2.11
CA MET A 1 -18.19 -12.61 -1.00
C MET A 1 -18.77 -14.01 -0.85
N LEU A 2 -18.88 -14.81 -1.93
CA LEU A 2 -19.48 -16.14 -1.89
C LEU A 2 -18.89 -17.12 -0.84
N PRO A 3 -17.56 -17.25 -0.66
CA PRO A 3 -17.00 -18.16 0.34
C PRO A 3 -17.48 -17.85 1.76
N LEU A 4 -17.48 -16.57 2.15
CA LEU A 4 -18.00 -16.14 3.44
C LEU A 4 -19.49 -16.47 3.62
N LEU A 5 -20.32 -16.27 2.59
CA LEU A 5 -21.75 -16.62 2.66
C LEU A 5 -21.94 -18.13 2.85
N LYS A 6 -21.15 -18.97 2.18
CA LYS A 6 -21.16 -20.43 2.36
C LYS A 6 -20.78 -20.83 3.78
N LEU A 7 -19.75 -20.21 4.35
CA LEU A 7 -19.33 -20.47 5.74
C LEU A 7 -20.43 -20.11 6.74
N VAL A 8 -21.04 -18.94 6.58
CA VAL A 8 -22.14 -18.47 7.46
C VAL A 8 -23.40 -19.35 7.30
N ALA A 9 -23.56 -20.04 6.18
CA ALA A 9 -24.66 -20.99 5.96
C ALA A 9 -24.53 -22.28 6.78
N GLN A 10 -23.31 -22.67 7.14
CA GLN A 10 -23.02 -23.87 7.93
C GLN A 10 -23.32 -23.67 9.43
N GLY A 11 -23.40 -22.41 9.87
CA GLY A 11 -23.66 -22.07 11.26
C GLY A 11 -23.30 -20.63 11.58
N GLU A 12 -23.67 -20.22 12.79
CA GLU A 12 -23.26 -18.93 13.32
C GLU A 12 -21.74 -18.83 13.43
N ILE A 13 -21.17 -17.73 12.95
CA ILE A 13 -19.72 -17.56 12.90
C ILE A 13 -19.29 -16.15 13.30
N ALA A 14 -18.21 -16.06 14.08
CA ALA A 14 -17.55 -14.79 14.36
C ALA A 14 -16.53 -14.45 13.26
N ARG A 15 -16.20 -13.17 13.11
CA ARG A 15 -15.22 -12.74 12.10
C ARG A 15 -13.85 -13.43 12.24
N PRO A 16 -13.26 -13.59 13.44
CA PRO A 16 -11.96 -14.28 13.58
C PRO A 16 -12.01 -15.73 13.08
N ASP A 17 -13.06 -16.47 13.44
CA ASP A 17 -13.24 -17.86 13.00
C ASP A 17 -13.46 -17.95 11.48
N ALA A 18 -14.21 -17.00 10.91
CA ALA A 18 -14.39 -16.91 9.47
C ALA A 18 -13.06 -16.64 8.76
N VAL A 19 -12.22 -15.76 9.31
CA VAL A 19 -10.89 -15.47 8.76
C VAL A 19 -10.02 -16.72 8.77
N GLN A 20 -10.00 -17.46 9.88
CA GLN A 20 -9.25 -18.72 9.96
C GLN A 20 -9.71 -19.71 8.88
N ARG A 21 -11.02 -19.99 8.81
CA ARG A 21 -11.56 -20.94 7.82
C ARG A 21 -11.33 -20.50 6.38
N LEU A 22 -11.43 -19.19 6.09
CA LEU A 22 -11.14 -18.67 4.75
C LEU A 22 -9.64 -18.76 4.42
N THR A 23 -8.77 -18.61 5.40
CA THR A 23 -7.32 -18.78 5.21
C THR A 23 -7.01 -20.22 4.81
N GLU A 24 -7.65 -21.19 5.47
CA GLU A 24 -7.55 -22.62 5.15
C GLU A 24 -8.18 -22.94 3.78
N GLU A 25 -9.38 -22.43 3.50
CA GLU A 25 -10.11 -22.66 2.24
C GLU A 25 -9.34 -22.12 1.02
N PHE A 26 -8.71 -20.95 1.16
CA PHE A 26 -7.88 -20.36 0.11
C PHE A 26 -6.43 -20.86 0.10
N GLN A 27 -6.05 -21.75 1.02
CA GLN A 27 -4.71 -22.31 1.14
C GLN A 27 -3.61 -21.22 1.23
N LEU A 28 -3.88 -20.15 1.97
CA LEU A 28 -2.92 -19.05 2.10
C LEU A 28 -1.69 -19.51 2.89
N THR A 29 -0.52 -19.13 2.39
CA THR A 29 0.74 -19.31 3.12
C THR A 29 0.80 -18.42 4.37
N PRO A 30 1.66 -18.73 5.36
CA PRO A 30 1.86 -17.90 6.54
C PRO A 30 2.24 -16.44 6.20
N GLU A 31 3.00 -16.25 5.13
CA GLU A 31 3.40 -14.94 4.62
C GLU A 31 2.20 -14.17 4.05
N GLU A 32 1.37 -14.82 3.23
CA GLU A 32 0.17 -14.19 2.66
C GLU A 32 -0.88 -13.87 3.73
N ALA A 33 -1.09 -14.78 4.69
CA ALA A 33 -2.02 -14.59 5.79
C ALA A 33 -1.56 -13.49 6.77
N SER A 34 -0.24 -13.30 6.91
CA SER A 34 0.34 -12.25 7.76
C SER A 34 0.53 -10.91 7.06
N LYS A 35 0.30 -10.81 5.75
CA LYS A 35 0.38 -9.54 4.99
C LYS A 35 -0.53 -8.47 5.60
N ARG A 36 0.06 -7.31 5.94
CA ARG A 36 -0.63 -6.20 6.60
C ARG A 36 -0.85 -5.01 5.67
N LEU A 37 -1.95 -4.30 5.93
CA LEU A 37 -2.21 -2.96 5.42
C LEU A 37 -1.49 -1.92 6.31
N PRO A 38 -1.26 -0.68 5.83
CA PRO A 38 -0.65 0.39 6.63
C PRO A 38 -1.34 0.63 7.98
N GLY A 39 -2.66 0.42 8.06
CA GLY A 39 -3.45 0.49 9.31
C GLY A 39 -3.27 -0.69 10.28
N GLY A 40 -2.32 -1.59 10.03
CA GLY A 40 -1.93 -2.69 10.92
C GLY A 40 -2.80 -3.95 10.84
N GLN A 41 -3.98 -3.93 10.23
CA GLN A 41 -4.80 -5.14 10.01
C GLN A 41 -4.22 -6.02 8.90
N THR A 42 -4.41 -7.34 8.99
CA THR A 42 -4.06 -8.23 7.87
C THR A 42 -5.06 -8.08 6.72
N VAL A 43 -4.58 -8.31 5.50
CA VAL A 43 -5.38 -8.21 4.27
C VAL A 43 -6.61 -9.14 4.33
N ILE A 44 -6.41 -10.41 4.70
CA ILE A 44 -7.51 -11.39 4.82
C ILE A 44 -8.55 -10.99 5.87
N TYR A 45 -8.10 -10.42 7.00
CA TYR A 45 -9.00 -9.92 8.04
C TYR A 45 -9.82 -8.75 7.50
N ASN A 46 -9.19 -7.74 6.88
CA ASN A 46 -9.85 -6.58 6.28
C ASN A 46 -10.87 -6.99 5.21
N ARG A 47 -10.47 -7.79 4.22
CA ARG A 47 -11.34 -8.32 3.15
C ARG A 47 -12.55 -9.08 3.69
N THR A 48 -12.36 -9.92 4.71
CA THR A 48 -13.47 -10.65 5.35
C THR A 48 -14.46 -9.67 6.03
N GLY A 49 -13.95 -8.61 6.65
CA GLY A 49 -14.78 -7.55 7.24
C GLY A 49 -15.63 -6.81 6.21
N TRP A 50 -15.04 -6.46 5.08
CA TRP A 50 -15.75 -5.84 3.95
C TRP A 50 -16.79 -6.77 3.37
N ALA A 51 -16.43 -8.01 3.03
CA ALA A 51 -17.37 -9.01 2.52
C ALA A 51 -18.57 -9.20 3.45
N LYS A 52 -18.32 -9.27 4.77
CA LYS A 52 -19.38 -9.32 5.79
C LYS A 52 -20.29 -8.10 5.70
N ASN A 53 -19.73 -6.89 5.66
CA ASN A 53 -20.53 -5.65 5.63
C ASN A 53 -21.43 -5.60 4.40
N GLU A 54 -20.88 -5.92 3.23
CA GLU A 54 -21.63 -5.92 1.97
C GLU A 54 -22.77 -6.94 1.98
N LEU A 55 -22.51 -8.18 2.42
CA LEU A 55 -23.54 -9.22 2.57
C LEU A 55 -24.63 -8.82 3.57
N GLN A 56 -24.26 -8.14 4.66
CA GLN A 56 -25.22 -7.66 5.65
C GLN A 56 -26.09 -6.52 5.08
N LYS A 57 -25.51 -5.61 4.30
CA LYS A 57 -26.25 -4.52 3.64
C LYS A 57 -27.19 -5.02 2.54
N ALA A 58 -26.85 -6.13 1.88
CA ALA A 58 -27.75 -6.83 0.96
C ALA A 58 -28.81 -7.71 1.67
N GLY A 59 -28.81 -7.77 3.01
CA GLY A 59 -29.75 -8.57 3.79
C GLY A 59 -29.55 -10.08 3.67
N LEU A 60 -28.37 -10.53 3.23
CA LEU A 60 -28.03 -11.96 3.04
C LEU A 60 -27.54 -12.62 4.34
N ILE A 61 -27.01 -11.81 5.25
CA ILE A 61 -26.63 -12.23 6.59
C ILE A 61 -27.16 -11.23 7.61
N GLN A 62 -27.35 -11.69 8.85
CA GLN A 62 -27.80 -10.87 9.96
C GLN A 62 -26.92 -11.09 11.20
N ARG A 63 -27.00 -10.15 12.13
CA ARG A 63 -26.30 -10.26 13.42
C ARG A 63 -27.13 -11.15 14.34
N ALA A 64 -26.59 -12.31 14.70
CA ALA A 64 -27.24 -13.20 15.67
C ALA A 64 -27.02 -12.70 17.12
N ARG A 65 -25.78 -12.36 17.45
CA ARG A 65 -25.39 -11.75 18.74
C ARG A 65 -24.18 -10.85 18.56
N ARG A 66 -23.62 -10.29 19.65
CA ARG A 66 -22.43 -9.45 19.57
C ARG A 66 -21.27 -10.20 18.90
N GLY A 67 -20.79 -9.68 17.77
CA GLY A 67 -19.65 -10.21 17.04
C GLY A 67 -19.91 -11.46 16.19
N VAL A 68 -21.13 -12.01 16.20
CA VAL A 68 -21.49 -13.28 15.55
C VAL A 68 -22.62 -13.08 14.56
N TYR A 69 -22.52 -13.73 13.40
CA TYR A 69 -23.43 -13.56 12.27
C TYR A 69 -24.03 -14.90 11.83
N SER A 70 -25.26 -14.85 11.34
CA SER A 70 -25.99 -15.98 10.78
C SER A 70 -26.57 -15.64 9.40
N ILE A 71 -26.83 -16.67 8.61
CA ILE A 71 -27.43 -16.51 7.28
C ILE A 71 -28.94 -16.20 7.42
N THR A 72 -29.45 -15.32 6.56
CA THR A 72 -30.90 -15.06 6.46
C THR A 72 -31.55 -16.06 5.52
N ASP A 73 -32.89 -16.14 5.50
CA ASP A 73 -33.59 -17.00 4.54
C ASP A 73 -33.35 -16.56 3.09
N ARG A 74 -33.20 -15.24 2.87
CA ARG A 74 -32.75 -14.70 1.59
C ARG A 74 -31.35 -15.18 1.21
N GLY A 75 -30.41 -15.18 2.16
CA GLY A 75 -29.07 -15.72 1.94
C GLY A 75 -29.08 -17.20 1.58
N ARG A 76 -29.92 -17.99 2.25
CA ARG A 76 -30.13 -19.42 1.93
C ARG A 76 -30.72 -19.62 0.54
N ALA A 77 -31.75 -18.84 0.19
CA ALA A 77 -32.35 -18.89 -1.14
C ALA A 77 -31.32 -18.57 -2.24
N LEU A 78 -30.49 -17.54 -2.04
CA LEU A 78 -29.41 -17.21 -2.97
C LEU A 78 -28.42 -18.37 -3.14
N LEU A 79 -28.02 -19.04 -2.06
CA LEU A 79 -27.10 -20.19 -2.16
C LEU A 79 -27.72 -21.38 -2.89
N ALA A 80 -29.03 -21.59 -2.77
CA ALA A 80 -29.74 -22.65 -3.47
C ALA A 80 -29.73 -22.47 -5.00
N GLU A 81 -29.58 -21.23 -5.49
CA GLU A 81 -29.40 -20.94 -6.91
C GLU A 81 -27.99 -21.26 -7.44
N ASN A 82 -27.08 -21.68 -6.56
CA ASN A 82 -25.69 -22.01 -6.88
C ASN A 82 -24.95 -20.92 -7.69
N PRO A 83 -24.86 -19.68 -7.18
CA PRO A 83 -24.18 -18.60 -7.87
C PRO A 83 -22.69 -18.92 -7.99
N LYS A 84 -22.11 -18.70 -9.18
CA LYS A 84 -20.68 -18.88 -9.42
C LYS A 84 -19.83 -17.86 -8.65
N ALA A 85 -20.32 -16.64 -8.53
CA ALA A 85 -19.67 -15.56 -7.79
C ALA A 85 -20.72 -14.61 -7.20
N ILE A 86 -20.36 -13.98 -6.07
CA ILE A 86 -21.11 -12.86 -5.48
C ILE A 86 -20.13 -11.69 -5.44
N THR A 87 -20.29 -10.79 -6.41
CA THR A 87 -19.53 -9.55 -6.59
C THR A 87 -20.36 -8.34 -6.17
N ARG A 88 -19.74 -7.17 -6.04
CA ARG A 88 -20.49 -5.94 -5.74
C ARG A 88 -21.51 -5.61 -6.83
N ALA A 89 -21.12 -5.75 -8.10
CA ALA A 89 -22.01 -5.57 -9.25
C ALA A 89 -23.24 -6.51 -9.16
N PHE A 90 -23.02 -7.78 -8.83
CA PHE A 90 -24.10 -8.74 -8.61
C PHE A 90 -25.09 -8.27 -7.52
N LEU A 91 -24.59 -7.73 -6.40
CA LEU A 91 -25.45 -7.23 -5.33
C LEU A 91 -26.22 -5.97 -5.74
N ILE A 92 -25.60 -5.06 -6.50
CA ILE A 92 -26.24 -3.83 -7.01
C ILE A 92 -27.39 -4.16 -7.97
N GLU A 93 -27.17 -5.13 -8.85
CA GLU A 93 -28.17 -5.55 -9.82
C GLU A 93 -29.38 -6.17 -9.11
N ARG A 94 -29.13 -7.01 -8.10
CA ARG A 94 -30.13 -7.92 -7.55
C ARG A 94 -30.89 -7.41 -6.32
N TYR A 95 -30.31 -6.50 -5.54
CA TYR A 95 -30.89 -6.03 -4.28
C TYR A 95 -31.08 -4.50 -4.31
N PRO A 96 -32.30 -3.99 -4.52
CA PRO A 96 -32.59 -2.55 -4.58
C PRO A 96 -32.12 -1.77 -3.34
N GLU A 97 -32.29 -2.33 -2.14
CA GLU A 97 -31.83 -1.73 -0.88
C GLU A 97 -30.31 -1.59 -0.81
N TYR A 98 -29.59 -2.52 -1.44
CA TYR A 98 -28.14 -2.46 -1.51
C TYR A 98 -27.69 -1.37 -2.49
N ARG A 99 -28.36 -1.28 -3.65
CA ARG A 99 -28.15 -0.18 -4.61
C ARG A 99 -28.40 1.18 -3.96
N GLU A 100 -29.51 1.33 -3.26
CA GLU A 100 -29.85 2.56 -2.54
C GLU A 100 -28.80 2.91 -1.47
N TYR A 101 -28.29 1.92 -0.73
CA TYR A 101 -27.20 2.12 0.22
C TYR A 101 -25.93 2.69 -0.45
N ILE A 102 -25.54 2.15 -1.60
CA ILE A 102 -24.36 2.64 -2.35
C ILE A 102 -24.61 4.06 -2.87
N GLU A 103 -25.78 4.35 -3.43
CA GLU A 103 -26.13 5.68 -3.91
C GLU A 103 -26.21 6.72 -2.79
N ALA A 104 -26.80 6.38 -1.64
CA ALA A 104 -26.85 7.26 -0.48
C ALA A 104 -25.45 7.54 0.11
N SER A 105 -24.51 6.62 -0.05
CA SER A 105 -23.10 6.87 0.28
C SER A 105 -22.44 7.85 -0.70
N ARG A 106 -22.77 7.75 -2.00
CA ARG A 106 -22.28 8.67 -3.04
C ARG A 106 -22.85 10.09 -2.87
N ARG A 107 -24.15 10.24 -2.62
CA ARG A 107 -24.77 11.57 -2.40
C ARG A 107 -24.19 12.32 -1.20
N ARG A 108 -23.78 11.61 -0.15
CA ARG A 108 -23.12 12.19 1.03
C ARG A 108 -21.65 12.57 0.80
N SER A 109 -21.00 11.99 -0.22
CA SER A 109 -19.63 12.35 -0.59
C SER A 109 -19.61 13.47 -1.62
N SER A 110 -20.56 13.51 -2.55
CA SER A 110 -20.69 14.56 -3.57
C SER A 110 -21.21 15.91 -3.05
N SER A 111 -21.65 16.00 -1.79
CA SER A 111 -21.93 17.30 -1.15
C SER A 111 -20.66 18.06 -0.76
N ALA A 112 -19.48 17.47 -0.99
CA ALA A 112 -18.19 18.14 -1.01
C ALA A 112 -17.61 17.99 -2.43
N GLU A 113 -17.63 19.10 -3.18
CA GLU A 113 -17.01 19.31 -4.50
C GLU A 113 -17.70 18.69 -5.74
N GLU A 114 -18.29 19.57 -6.56
CA GLU A 114 -18.72 19.32 -7.94
C GLU A 114 -17.48 19.28 -8.86
N GLY A 115 -17.12 18.10 -9.38
CA GLY A 115 -16.11 18.04 -10.45
C GLY A 115 -15.56 16.67 -10.84
N THR A 116 -15.68 15.63 -10.01
CA THR A 116 -14.92 14.38 -10.19
C THR A 116 -15.77 13.12 -10.34
N SER A 117 -17.04 13.25 -10.75
CA SER A 117 -17.99 12.13 -10.70
C SER A 117 -17.77 11.04 -11.76
N GLU A 118 -17.28 11.39 -12.95
CA GLU A 118 -17.23 10.44 -14.08
C GLU A 118 -15.98 9.53 -14.06
N ALA A 119 -14.82 10.04 -13.63
CA ALA A 119 -13.57 9.24 -13.56
C ALA A 119 -13.57 8.19 -12.42
N LEU A 120 -14.34 8.42 -11.35
CA LEU A 120 -14.47 7.48 -10.22
C LEU A 120 -15.41 6.30 -10.52
N ALA A 121 -16.20 6.39 -11.59
CA ALA A 121 -17.10 5.32 -12.02
C ALA A 121 -16.35 4.22 -12.79
N ASP A 122 -15.39 4.58 -13.65
CA ASP A 122 -14.60 3.62 -14.43
C ASP A 122 -13.56 2.87 -13.58
N LEU A 123 -12.93 3.54 -12.61
CA LEU A 123 -12.03 2.87 -11.66
C LEU A 123 -12.75 1.78 -10.84
N ASN A 124 -14.07 1.92 -10.63
CA ASN A 124 -14.87 0.96 -9.85
C ASN A 124 -15.19 -0.35 -10.61
N ALA A 125 -15.09 -0.37 -11.93
CA ALA A 125 -15.41 -1.56 -12.73
C ALA A 125 -14.30 -2.62 -12.67
N GLU A 126 -13.03 -2.18 -12.67
CA GLU A 126 -11.86 -3.07 -12.47
C GLU A 126 -11.47 -3.24 -10.99
N ALA A 127 -11.79 -2.26 -10.11
CA ALA A 127 -11.55 -2.34 -8.66
C ALA A 127 -12.53 -3.25 -7.88
N ALA A 128 -13.37 -4.04 -8.55
CA ALA A 128 -14.41 -4.85 -7.91
C ALA A 128 -13.88 -5.93 -6.91
N ALA A 129 -12.56 -6.14 -6.85
CA ALA A 129 -11.89 -7.08 -5.96
C ALA A 129 -11.03 -6.46 -4.84
N ILE A 130 -10.85 -5.13 -4.81
CA ILE A 130 -9.93 -4.43 -3.91
C ILE A 130 -10.72 -3.65 -2.85
N THR A 131 -10.32 -3.72 -1.58
CA THR A 131 -10.99 -2.95 -0.52
C THR A 131 -10.58 -1.47 -0.55
N PRO A 132 -11.38 -0.55 -0.02
CA PRO A 132 -10.99 0.86 0.06
C PRO A 132 -9.63 1.11 0.73
N ASP A 133 -9.30 0.37 1.80
CA ASP A 133 -8.00 0.47 2.45
C ASP A 133 -6.84 0.04 1.51
N GLU A 134 -7.05 -1.02 0.72
CA GLU A 134 -6.07 -1.47 -0.27
C GLU A 134 -5.95 -0.50 -1.46
N LEU A 135 -7.04 0.16 -1.86
CA LEU A 135 -7.01 1.21 -2.88
C LEU A 135 -6.17 2.40 -2.42
N ILE A 136 -6.35 2.83 -1.17
CA ILE A 136 -5.56 3.92 -0.58
C ILE A 136 -4.08 3.52 -0.48
N ASP A 137 -3.79 2.30 -0.01
CA ASP A 137 -2.41 1.79 0.07
C ASP A 137 -1.74 1.74 -1.32
N THR A 138 -2.47 1.26 -2.33
CA THR A 138 -1.97 1.21 -3.71
C THR A 138 -1.72 2.62 -4.25
N ALA A 139 -2.67 3.55 -4.06
CA ALA A 139 -2.51 4.93 -4.48
C ALA A 139 -1.32 5.62 -3.80
N ALA A 140 -1.12 5.40 -2.50
CA ALA A 140 0.02 5.91 -1.76
C ALA A 140 1.34 5.38 -2.33
N LYS A 141 1.44 4.05 -2.58
CA LYS A 141 2.61 3.44 -3.19
C LYS A 141 2.90 3.98 -4.59
N THR A 142 1.86 4.17 -5.41
CA THR A 142 2.01 4.78 -6.73
C THR A 142 2.53 6.22 -6.61
N LEU A 143 2.00 7.03 -5.71
CA LEU A 143 2.49 8.39 -5.48
C LEU A 143 3.96 8.41 -5.03
N THR A 144 4.33 7.52 -4.11
CA THR A 144 5.72 7.39 -3.68
C THR A 144 6.63 6.96 -4.82
N ALA A 145 6.26 5.96 -5.61
CA ALA A 145 7.05 5.49 -6.75
C ALA A 145 7.20 6.59 -7.82
N THR A 146 6.15 7.37 -8.10
CA THR A 146 6.23 8.52 -8.99
C THR A 146 7.17 9.58 -8.42
N LEU A 147 7.05 9.91 -7.13
CA LEU A 147 7.94 10.88 -6.50
C LEU A 147 9.40 10.42 -6.52
N GLU A 148 9.68 9.15 -6.26
CA GLU A 148 11.02 8.56 -6.34
C GLU A 148 11.59 8.70 -7.76
N ALA A 149 10.80 8.37 -8.78
CA ALA A 149 11.19 8.52 -10.18
C ALA A 149 11.51 9.99 -10.53
N ASP A 150 10.62 10.93 -10.15
CA ASP A 150 10.80 12.36 -10.38
C ASP A 150 12.05 12.91 -9.67
N LEU A 151 12.32 12.46 -8.44
CA LEU A 151 13.51 12.86 -7.68
C LEU A 151 14.79 12.31 -8.33
N LEU A 152 14.80 11.06 -8.78
CA LEU A 152 15.94 10.47 -9.48
C LEU A 152 16.25 11.22 -10.79
N GLU A 153 15.22 11.59 -11.56
CA GLU A 153 15.40 12.40 -12.78
C GLU A 153 15.99 13.77 -12.47
N ARG A 154 15.51 14.43 -11.41
CA ARG A 154 16.08 15.72 -10.96
C ARG A 154 17.54 15.55 -10.53
N LEU A 155 17.87 14.53 -9.73
CA LEU A 155 19.24 14.26 -9.30
C LEU A 155 20.18 14.01 -10.49
N ARG A 156 19.68 13.42 -11.59
CA ARG A 156 20.44 13.22 -12.83
C ARG A 156 20.77 14.53 -13.54
N THR A 157 19.97 15.58 -13.34
CA THR A 157 20.05 16.85 -14.09
C THR A 157 20.57 18.04 -13.31
N VAL A 158 20.68 17.96 -11.97
CA VAL A 158 21.25 19.05 -11.14
C VAL A 158 22.70 19.39 -11.52
N HIS A 159 23.25 20.48 -11.00
CA HIS A 159 24.68 20.77 -11.19
C HIS A 159 25.56 19.75 -10.45
N PRO A 160 26.71 19.28 -11.00
CA PRO A 160 27.58 18.29 -10.34
C PRO A 160 27.93 18.62 -8.88
N ALA A 161 28.40 19.84 -8.61
CA ALA A 161 28.70 20.27 -7.24
C ALA A 161 27.49 20.24 -6.28
N GLN A 162 26.27 20.38 -6.82
CA GLN A 162 25.04 20.25 -6.03
C GLN A 162 24.69 18.79 -5.80
N PHE A 163 24.94 17.91 -6.76
CA PHE A 163 24.81 16.46 -6.59
C PHE A 163 25.75 15.94 -5.49
N GLU A 164 27.03 16.36 -5.51
CA GLU A 164 28.01 16.02 -4.48
C GLU A 164 27.53 16.44 -3.08
N GLN A 165 27.02 17.68 -2.95
CA GLN A 165 26.45 18.15 -1.69
C GLN A 165 25.26 17.31 -1.25
N ILE A 166 24.33 16.99 -2.16
CA ILE A 166 23.15 16.17 -1.84
C ILE A 166 23.57 14.78 -1.34
N VAL A 167 24.63 14.18 -1.90
CA VAL A 167 25.15 12.89 -1.42
C VAL A 167 25.71 13.01 0.00
N VAL A 168 26.45 14.08 0.30
CA VAL A 168 26.95 14.35 1.66
C VAL A 168 25.77 14.53 2.63
N ASP A 169 24.80 15.39 2.28
CA ASP A 169 23.62 15.67 3.10
C ASP A 169 22.80 14.39 3.37
N LEU A 170 22.67 13.52 2.37
CA LEU A 170 21.98 12.23 2.50
C LEU A 170 22.69 11.33 3.52
N LEU A 171 24.01 11.21 3.44
CA LEU A 171 24.77 10.36 4.35
C LEU A 171 24.71 10.89 5.79
N ILE A 172 24.81 12.20 6.00
CA ILE A 172 24.59 12.79 7.32
C ILE A 172 23.16 12.47 7.81
N ALA A 173 22.13 12.66 6.98
CA ALA A 173 20.75 12.35 7.35
C ALA A 173 20.52 10.86 7.66
N MET A 174 21.34 9.95 7.11
CA MET A 174 21.37 8.52 7.43
C MET A 174 22.09 8.20 8.76
N GLY A 175 22.73 9.19 9.38
CA GLY A 175 23.36 9.09 10.69
C GLY A 175 24.88 9.03 10.68
N PHE A 176 25.53 9.17 9.52
CA PHE A 176 26.99 9.30 9.47
C PHE A 176 27.43 10.59 10.18
N GLY A 177 28.55 10.54 10.91
CA GLY A 177 28.99 11.66 11.75
C GLY A 177 28.03 12.02 12.88
N GLY A 178 27.22 11.05 13.35
CA GLY A 178 26.19 11.28 14.36
C GLY A 178 24.98 12.06 13.86
N GLY A 179 24.88 12.32 12.56
CA GLY A 179 23.83 13.12 11.94
C GLY A 179 23.98 14.63 12.11
N ASP A 180 25.15 15.09 12.55
CA ASP A 180 25.45 16.52 12.68
C ASP A 180 25.89 17.11 11.33
N PRO A 181 25.17 18.11 10.79
CA PRO A 181 25.55 18.79 9.54
C PRO A 181 26.94 19.41 9.57
N GLU A 182 27.49 19.75 10.74
CA GLU A 182 28.83 20.34 10.85
C GLU A 182 29.95 19.32 10.61
N MET A 183 29.63 18.02 10.75
CA MET A 183 30.60 16.93 10.61
C MET A 183 30.85 16.55 9.15
N GLY A 184 29.99 16.96 8.22
CA GLY A 184 30.13 16.68 6.80
C GLY A 184 30.51 17.91 5.98
N GLN A 185 31.49 17.76 5.10
CA GLN A 185 31.96 18.84 4.23
C GLN A 185 32.15 18.34 2.80
N ARG A 186 31.66 19.12 1.82
CA ARG A 186 32.00 18.93 0.40
C ARG A 186 33.36 19.54 0.12
N LEU A 187 34.26 18.78 -0.51
CA LEU A 187 35.64 19.20 -0.80
C LEU A 187 35.79 19.71 -2.24
N GLY A 188 35.26 18.98 -3.23
CA GLY A 188 34.92 19.42 -4.59
C GLY A 188 35.93 20.33 -5.31
N ARG A 189 37.23 20.19 -5.08
CA ARG A 189 38.27 21.06 -5.65
C ARG A 189 39.12 20.29 -6.64
N THR A 190 39.31 20.84 -7.83
CA THR A 190 40.19 20.26 -8.86
C THR A 190 41.59 20.00 -8.29
N GLY A 191 41.96 18.72 -8.17
CA GLY A 191 43.27 18.27 -7.65
C GLY A 191 43.22 17.46 -6.36
N ASP A 192 42.04 17.15 -5.82
CA ASP A 192 41.82 16.39 -4.57
C ASP A 192 41.83 14.86 -4.72
N GLY A 193 42.22 14.33 -5.87
CA GLY A 193 42.22 12.88 -6.13
C GLY A 193 40.83 12.29 -6.36
N GLY A 194 39.78 13.12 -6.51
CA GLY A 194 38.41 12.68 -6.77
C GLY A 194 37.60 12.44 -5.50
N ILE A 195 37.92 13.14 -4.41
CA ILE A 195 37.19 13.10 -3.14
C ILE A 195 36.15 14.23 -3.16
N ASP A 196 34.88 13.87 -3.24
CA ASP A 196 33.80 14.83 -3.35
C ASP A 196 33.32 15.34 -1.98
N GLY A 197 33.48 14.52 -0.93
CA GLY A 197 33.15 14.93 0.45
C GLY A 197 33.86 14.12 1.53
N VAL A 198 33.83 14.64 2.75
CA VAL A 198 34.33 13.98 3.96
C VAL A 198 33.31 14.13 5.08
N ILE A 199 33.07 13.07 5.84
CA ILE A 199 32.28 13.10 7.07
C ILE A 199 33.16 12.61 8.21
N GLN A 200 33.31 13.41 9.27
CA GLN A 200 33.99 13.00 10.49
C GLN A 200 33.05 12.15 11.34
N GLU A 201 33.45 10.96 11.76
CA GLU A 201 32.63 10.08 12.62
C GLU A 201 32.75 10.43 14.10
N ASP A 202 33.82 11.11 14.49
CA ASP A 202 34.08 11.53 15.86
C ASP A 202 34.48 13.01 15.97
N ALA A 203 34.28 13.59 17.15
CA ALA A 203 34.52 15.01 17.42
C ALA A 203 35.99 15.44 17.33
N LEU A 204 36.94 14.50 17.43
CA LEU A 204 38.38 14.72 17.26
C LEU A 204 38.82 14.57 15.79
N GLY A 205 37.96 14.06 14.91
CA GLY A 205 38.21 13.86 13.48
C GLY A 205 39.28 12.81 13.20
N LEU A 206 39.37 11.78 14.05
CA LEU A 206 40.34 10.69 13.92
C LEU A 206 39.82 9.60 12.97
N ASP A 207 38.50 9.38 12.97
CA ASP A 207 37.78 8.51 12.07
C ASP A 207 36.96 9.34 11.07
N ALA A 208 37.20 9.12 9.77
CA ALA A 208 36.58 9.87 8.69
C ALA A 208 36.08 8.95 7.57
N VAL A 209 34.90 9.26 7.05
CA VAL A 209 34.35 8.65 5.83
C VAL A 209 34.62 9.58 4.65
N TYR A 210 35.41 9.11 3.70
CA TYR A 210 35.64 9.80 2.43
C TYR A 210 34.64 9.36 1.38
N ILE A 211 34.09 10.33 0.65
CA ILE A 211 32.96 10.13 -0.25
C ILE A 211 33.39 10.50 -1.67
N GLN A 212 33.09 9.62 -2.62
CA GLN A 212 33.10 9.92 -4.04
C GLN A 212 31.68 9.72 -4.61
N ALA A 213 31.12 10.79 -5.16
CA ALA A 213 29.77 10.89 -5.68
C ALA A 213 29.80 10.91 -7.21
N LYS A 214 29.58 9.75 -7.83
CA LYS A 214 29.45 9.63 -9.29
C LYS A 214 28.01 9.51 -9.72
N ARG A 215 27.63 10.39 -10.66
CA ARG A 215 26.31 10.40 -11.26
C ARG A 215 26.30 9.66 -12.58
N TYR A 216 25.59 8.54 -12.62
CA TYR A 216 25.48 7.70 -13.81
C TYR A 216 24.13 7.87 -14.52
N GLN A 217 24.16 7.66 -15.84
CA GLN A 217 22.95 7.54 -16.65
C GLN A 217 22.22 6.22 -16.35
N ASP A 218 20.96 6.16 -16.73
CA ASP A 218 20.16 4.94 -16.54
C ASP A 218 20.79 3.74 -17.24
N GLY A 219 20.79 2.58 -16.57
CA GLY A 219 21.39 1.35 -17.09
C GLY A 219 22.92 1.25 -16.98
N ASN A 220 23.62 2.25 -16.44
CA ASN A 220 25.05 2.14 -16.17
C ASN A 220 25.31 1.64 -14.74
N THR A 221 25.41 0.32 -14.60
CA THR A 221 25.66 -0.34 -13.31
C THR A 221 27.12 -0.20 -12.88
N VAL A 222 27.34 0.26 -11.65
CA VAL A 222 28.68 0.36 -11.07
C VAL A 222 29.17 -1.03 -10.67
N GLY A 223 30.20 -1.52 -11.37
CA GLY A 223 30.84 -2.81 -11.06
C GLY A 223 32.02 -2.67 -10.08
N SER A 224 32.44 -3.80 -9.48
CA SER A 224 33.57 -3.86 -8.53
C SER A 224 34.87 -3.17 -8.98
N PRO A 225 35.29 -3.19 -10.27
CA PRO A 225 36.51 -2.49 -10.70
C PRO A 225 36.44 -0.97 -10.52
N VAL A 226 35.25 -0.39 -10.62
CA VAL A 226 35.03 1.06 -10.44
C VAL A 226 35.10 1.45 -8.97
N VAL A 227 34.67 0.55 -8.08
CA VAL A 227 34.72 0.75 -6.62
C VAL A 227 36.14 0.58 -6.08
N GLN A 228 36.91 -0.36 -6.61
CA GLN A 228 38.30 -0.64 -6.18
C GLN A 228 39.34 0.35 -6.72
N ALA A 229 38.95 1.20 -7.69
CA ALA A 229 39.80 2.26 -8.20
C ALA A 229 39.78 3.51 -7.29
N PHE A 230 38.99 3.49 -6.22
CA PHE A 230 38.87 4.50 -5.18
C PHE A 230 39.68 4.11 -3.94
#